data_AF-A0A356K4U1-F1
#
_entry.id   AF-A0A356K4U1-F1
#
_cell.length_a   1.000
_cell.length_b   1.000
_cell.length_c   1.000
_cell.angle_alpha   90.00
_cell.angle_beta   90.00
_cell.angle_gamma   90.00
#
_symmetry.space_group_name_H-M   'P 1'
#
loop_
_entity.id
_entity.type
_entity.pdbx_description
1 polymer ?
#
loop_
_entity_poly.entity_id
_entity_poly.type
_entity_poly.pdbx_seq_one_letter_code
_entity_poly.pdbx_strand_id
1 'polypeptide(L)'
;MVTKTPSNVIQLKASRSSLYVNINNNTAKKFKARQKDFYLRDNNLKGFYIRVRPNGKKSYAVEAKRFGNGRKQSYTIGDINLFSAKQAREIAIDNLQQIKSGKSLSAEKNKQATQDKNIQTLESLIPKYIGIRD
;
A
#
# COMPACT_ATOMS: atom_id res chain seq x y z
N MET A 1 31.48 41.02 -26.88
CA MET A 1 30.32 40.75 -26.00
C MET A 1 29.75 39.38 -26.36
N VAL A 2 29.90 38.38 -25.51
CA VAL A 2 29.39 37.02 -25.77
C VAL A 2 27.93 36.95 -25.36
N THR A 3 27.03 36.75 -26.32
CA THR A 3 25.60 36.61 -26.08
C THR A 3 25.33 35.29 -25.38
N LYS A 4 24.75 35.34 -24.17
CA LYS A 4 24.27 34.15 -23.46
C LYS A 4 23.09 33.56 -24.24
N THR A 5 23.30 32.41 -24.87
CA THR A 5 22.19 31.59 -25.39
C THR A 5 21.21 31.31 -24.25
N PRO A 6 19.90 31.59 -24.38
CA PRO A 6 18.94 31.17 -23.38
C PRO A 6 18.85 29.64 -23.46
N SER A 7 19.45 28.96 -22.50
CA SER A 7 19.33 27.51 -22.36
C SER A 7 17.87 27.18 -22.10
N ASN A 8 17.13 26.77 -23.14
CA ASN A 8 15.77 26.25 -23.03
C ASN A 8 15.82 24.81 -22.49
N VAL A 9 16.48 24.63 -21.34
CA VAL A 9 16.57 23.36 -20.64
C VAL A 9 15.40 23.34 -19.68
N ILE A 10 14.33 22.65 -20.06
CA ILE A 10 13.29 22.23 -19.11
C ILE A 10 14.03 21.40 -18.06
N GLN A 11 14.26 21.98 -16.87
CA GLN A 11 14.82 21.23 -15.75
C GLN A 11 13.85 20.08 -15.48
N LEU A 12 14.23 18.86 -15.86
CA LEU A 12 13.44 17.67 -15.58
C LEU A 12 13.35 17.57 -14.06
N LYS A 13 12.19 17.91 -13.46
CA LYS A 13 12.02 17.93 -12.01
C LYS A 13 12.62 16.65 -11.42
N ALA A 14 13.63 16.86 -10.58
CA ALA A 14 14.52 15.87 -10.03
C ALA A 14 13.82 14.53 -9.75
N SER A 15 14.29 13.49 -10.45
CA SER A 15 14.04 12.07 -10.15
C SER A 15 12.56 11.71 -9.97
N ARG A 16 11.91 11.22 -11.04
CA ARG A 16 10.53 10.70 -10.98
C ARG A 16 10.34 9.85 -9.71
N SER A 17 9.41 10.25 -8.85
CA SER A 17 9.06 9.51 -7.64
C SER A 17 8.54 8.11 -7.97
N SER A 18 8.03 7.91 -9.19
CA SER A 18 7.61 6.61 -9.72
C SER A 18 8.35 6.22 -11.00
N LEU A 19 8.83 4.98 -11.08
CA LEU A 19 9.24 4.33 -12.32
C LEU A 19 8.35 3.14 -12.63
N TYR A 20 8.16 2.87 -13.92
CA TYR A 20 7.38 1.75 -14.44
C TYR A 20 8.33 0.64 -14.90
N VAL A 21 8.18 -0.57 -14.34
CA VAL A 21 9.07 -1.70 -14.56
C VAL A 21 8.30 -3.02 -14.53
N ASN A 22 8.86 -4.08 -15.09
CA ASN A 22 8.32 -5.44 -14.90
C ASN A 22 8.86 -5.99 -13.57
N ILE A 23 7.97 -6.22 -12.60
CA ILE A 23 8.38 -6.63 -11.24
C ILE A 23 8.64 -8.14 -11.19
N ASN A 24 9.88 -8.50 -10.83
CA ASN A 24 10.32 -9.84 -10.47
C ASN A 24 10.99 -9.83 -9.08
N ASN A 25 11.41 -11.00 -8.59
CA ASN A 25 12.04 -11.14 -7.27
C ASN A 25 13.33 -10.32 -7.13
N ASN A 26 14.06 -10.13 -8.23
CA ASN A 26 15.34 -9.40 -8.23
C ASN A 26 15.16 -7.89 -8.46
N THR A 27 14.02 -7.44 -9.00
CA THR A 27 13.75 -6.04 -9.30
C THR A 27 13.97 -5.17 -8.08
N ALA A 28 13.56 -5.62 -6.89
CA ALA A 28 13.74 -4.88 -5.65
C ALA A 28 15.19 -4.59 -5.26
N LYS A 29 16.10 -5.53 -5.55
CA LYS A 29 17.53 -5.43 -5.23
C LYS A 29 18.24 -4.44 -6.15
N LYS A 30 17.80 -4.34 -7.41
CA LYS A 30 18.40 -3.46 -8.42
C LYS A 30 18.29 -1.97 -8.07
N PHE A 31 17.21 -1.57 -7.40
CA PHE A 31 16.96 -0.16 -7.08
C PHE A 31 17.42 0.19 -5.68
N LYS A 32 18.21 1.26 -5.53
CA LYS A 32 18.66 1.78 -4.22
C LYS A 32 17.65 2.75 -3.63
N ALA A 33 17.75 2.95 -2.31
CA ALA A 33 16.98 3.98 -1.61
C ALA A 33 17.36 5.38 -2.12
N ARG A 34 16.42 6.31 -2.04
CA ARG A 34 16.59 7.72 -2.42
C ARG A 34 16.18 8.62 -1.26
N GLN A 35 16.45 9.91 -1.36
CA GLN A 35 16.08 10.92 -0.35
C GLN A 35 14.56 10.98 -0.07
N LYS A 36 13.73 10.61 -1.06
CA LYS A 36 12.27 10.56 -0.93
C LYS A 36 11.77 9.16 -1.27
N ASP A 37 10.54 8.89 -0.83
CA ASP A 37 9.83 7.68 -1.19
C ASP A 37 9.82 7.47 -2.70
N PHE A 38 10.18 6.25 -3.09
CA PHE A 38 10.34 5.85 -4.46
C PHE A 38 9.45 4.65 -4.78
N TYR A 39 8.72 4.73 -5.88
CA TYR A 39 7.67 3.78 -6.25
C TYR A 39 8.03 3.07 -7.56
N LEU A 40 8.18 1.75 -7.51
CA LEU A 40 8.39 0.91 -8.69
C LEU A 40 7.05 0.28 -9.07
N ARG A 41 6.36 0.86 -10.04
CA ARG A 41 5.05 0.44 -10.53
C ARG A 41 5.20 -0.71 -11.51
N ASP A 42 4.37 -1.74 -11.39
CA ASP A 42 4.38 -2.86 -12.35
C ASP A 42 3.71 -2.45 -13.66
N ASN A 43 4.30 -2.85 -14.79
CA ASN A 43 3.66 -2.67 -16.10
C ASN A 43 2.54 -3.67 -16.34
N ASN A 44 2.71 -4.90 -15.85
CA ASN A 44 1.79 -5.99 -16.11
C ASN A 44 0.53 -5.87 -15.24
N LEU A 45 0.68 -5.59 -13.95
CA LEU A 45 -0.43 -5.42 -13.02
C LEU A 45 -0.59 -3.96 -12.57
N LYS A 46 -1.49 -3.23 -13.23
CA LYS A 46 -1.79 -1.83 -12.86
C LYS A 46 -2.26 -1.74 -11.40
N GLY A 47 -1.60 -0.88 -10.64
CA GLY A 47 -1.89 -0.68 -9.22
C GLY A 47 -0.97 -1.47 -8.29
N PHE A 48 -0.22 -2.47 -8.78
CA PHE A 48 0.80 -3.17 -8.01
C PHE A 48 2.15 -2.44 -8.09
N TYR A 49 2.84 -2.33 -6.95
CA TYR A 49 4.14 -1.66 -6.90
C TYR A 49 5.00 -2.08 -5.71
N ILE A 50 6.30 -1.80 -5.82
CA ILE A 50 7.22 -1.83 -4.67
C ILE A 50 7.42 -0.39 -4.19
N ARG A 51 7.18 -0.15 -2.90
CA ARG A 51 7.55 1.10 -2.23
C ARG A 51 8.94 0.93 -1.62
N VAL A 52 9.87 1.79 -2.02
CA VAL A 52 11.21 1.91 -1.46
C VAL A 52 11.24 3.17 -0.60
N ARG A 53 11.37 2.99 0.72
CA ARG A 53 11.50 4.12 1.66
C ARG A 53 12.93 4.67 1.68
N PRO A 54 13.15 5.91 2.12
CA PRO A 54 14.49 6.46 2.34
C PRO A 54 15.34 5.61 3.30
N ASN A 55 14.72 4.99 4.30
CA ASN A 55 15.35 4.04 5.23
C ASN A 55 15.71 2.67 4.57
N GLY A 56 15.64 2.54 3.25
CA GLY A 56 15.98 1.30 2.56
C GLY A 56 14.95 0.17 2.65
N LYS A 57 13.96 0.26 3.55
CA LYS A 57 12.86 -0.72 3.63
C LYS A 57 12.07 -0.76 2.32
N LYS A 58 11.78 -1.98 1.87
CA LYS A 58 11.07 -2.27 0.62
C LYS A 58 9.89 -3.16 0.91
N SER A 59 8.71 -2.74 0.48
CA SER A 59 7.48 -3.48 0.70
C SER A 59 6.65 -3.50 -0.57
N TYR A 60 6.00 -4.64 -0.82
CA TYR A 60 4.99 -4.77 -1.86
C TYR A 60 3.71 -4.10 -1.41
N ALA A 61 3.11 -3.33 -2.31
CA ALA A 61 1.88 -2.60 -2.04
C ALA A 61 1.00 -2.52 -3.28
N VAL A 62 -0.27 -2.22 -3.03
CA VAL A 62 -1.32 -2.10 -4.02
C VAL A 62 -2.02 -0.77 -3.82
N GLU A 63 -2.35 -0.10 -4.90
CA GLU A 63 -3.14 1.11 -4.91
C GLU A 63 -4.15 1.02 -6.05
N ALA A 64 -5.42 1.23 -5.72
CA ALA A 64 -6.46 1.42 -6.72
C ALA A 64 -7.48 2.46 -6.24
N LYS A 65 -8.22 2.99 -7.21
CA LYS A 65 -9.38 3.84 -6.92
C LYS A 65 -10.59 2.95 -6.67
N ARG A 66 -11.31 3.23 -5.59
CA ARG A 66 -12.57 2.54 -5.31
C ARG A 66 -13.63 2.99 -6.34
N PHE A 67 -14.42 2.03 -6.79
CA PHE A 67 -15.53 2.27 -7.71
C PHE A 67 -16.59 3.19 -7.07
N GLY A 68 -17.08 4.18 -7.81
CA GLY A 68 -18.04 5.18 -7.34
C GLY A 68 -17.40 6.46 -6.77
N ASN A 69 -16.66 6.36 -5.67
CA ASN A 69 -16.18 7.56 -4.95
C ASN A 69 -14.83 8.12 -5.44
N GLY A 70 -14.14 7.41 -6.34
CA GLY A 70 -12.83 7.83 -6.90
C GLY A 70 -11.69 7.93 -5.89
N ARG A 71 -11.93 7.60 -4.61
CA ARG A 71 -10.93 7.71 -3.54
C ARG A 71 -9.86 6.64 -3.73
N LYS A 72 -8.61 7.04 -3.59
CA LYS A 72 -7.45 6.13 -3.64
C LYS A 72 -7.39 5.33 -2.36
N GLN A 73 -7.38 4.02 -2.49
CA GLN A 73 -7.16 3.10 -1.39
C GLN A 73 -5.85 2.38 -1.64
N SER A 74 -4.95 2.42 -0.65
CA SER A 74 -3.68 1.72 -0.71
C SER A 74 -3.60 0.66 0.38
N TYR A 75 -2.96 -0.45 0.06
CA TYR A 75 -2.74 -1.57 0.96
C TYR A 75 -1.30 -2.04 0.85
N THR A 76 -0.64 -2.21 1.98
CA THR A 76 0.69 -2.79 2.04
C THR A 76 0.54 -4.28 2.26
N ILE A 77 1.04 -5.09 1.31
CA ILE A 77 0.99 -6.55 1.37
C ILE A 77 2.01 -7.03 2.41
N GLY A 78 3.26 -6.58 2.29
CA GLY A 78 4.32 -6.98 3.21
C GLY A 78 5.71 -6.69 2.67
N ASP A 79 6.71 -7.06 3.46
CA ASP A 79 8.11 -6.82 3.15
C ASP A 79 8.67 -7.78 2.10
N ILE A 80 9.66 -7.30 1.36
CA ILE A 80 10.27 -8.01 0.22
C ILE A 80 10.97 -9.32 0.62
N ASN A 81 11.39 -9.44 1.88
CA ASN A 81 12.09 -10.62 2.38
C ASN A 81 11.12 -11.73 2.78
N LEU A 82 9.87 -11.39 3.09
CA LEU A 82 8.85 -12.36 3.53
C LEU A 82 8.04 -12.89 2.34
N PHE A 83 7.74 -12.02 1.37
CA PHE A 83 6.89 -12.37 0.23
C PHE A 83 7.72 -12.45 -1.04
N SER A 84 7.49 -13.49 -1.84
CA SER A 84 7.97 -13.51 -3.23
C SER A 84 7.15 -12.57 -4.11
N ALA A 85 7.71 -12.09 -5.22
CA ALA A 85 6.98 -11.25 -6.18
C ALA A 85 5.77 -11.97 -6.78
N LYS A 86 5.81 -13.31 -6.88
CA LYS A 86 4.68 -14.12 -7.35
C LYS A 86 3.54 -14.12 -6.33
N GLN A 87 3.83 -14.49 -5.08
CA GLN A 87 2.83 -14.48 -3.99
C GLN A 87 2.25 -13.08 -3.78
N ALA A 88 3.10 -12.05 -3.78
CA ALA A 88 2.66 -10.67 -3.67
C ALA A 88 1.73 -10.26 -4.82
N ARG A 89 1.95 -10.77 -6.04
CA ARG A 89 1.08 -10.52 -7.19
C ARG A 89 -0.28 -11.19 -7.04
N GLU A 90 -0.32 -12.43 -6.56
CA GLU A 90 -1.59 -13.15 -6.30
C GLU A 90 -2.42 -12.41 -5.25
N ILE A 91 -1.80 -12.04 -4.12
CA ILE A 91 -2.45 -11.22 -3.08
C ILE A 91 -2.87 -9.86 -3.64
N ALA A 92 -2.09 -9.27 -4.54
CA ALA A 92 -2.44 -8.00 -5.16
C ALA A 92 -3.68 -8.09 -6.04
N ILE A 93 -3.82 -9.17 -6.82
CA ILE A 93 -4.98 -9.39 -7.68
C ILE A 93 -6.26 -9.49 -6.84
N ASP A 94 -6.26 -10.28 -5.78
CA ASP A 94 -7.40 -10.42 -4.87
C ASP A 94 -7.78 -9.06 -4.24
N ASN A 95 -6.79 -8.34 -3.70
CA ASN A 95 -7.01 -7.00 -3.15
C ASN A 95 -7.58 -6.02 -4.19
N LEU A 96 -7.08 -6.04 -5.42
CA LEU A 96 -7.59 -5.19 -6.50
C LEU A 96 -9.04 -5.54 -6.87
N GLN A 97 -9.39 -6.83 -6.88
CA GLN A 97 -10.76 -7.30 -7.11
C GLN A 97 -11.68 -6.79 -6.00
N GLN A 98 -11.27 -6.89 -4.74
CA GLN A 98 -12.02 -6.38 -3.59
C GLN A 98 -12.24 -4.86 -3.65
N ILE A 99 -11.21 -4.07 -4.02
CA ILE A 99 -11.35 -2.60 -4.19
C ILE A 99 -12.39 -2.29 -5.27
N LYS A 100 -12.31 -2.99 -6.40
CA LYS A 100 -13.20 -2.77 -7.54
C LYS A 100 -14.63 -3.21 -7.25
N SER A 101 -14.81 -4.29 -6.49
CA SER A 101 -16.12 -4.75 -6.03
C SER A 101 -16.72 -3.84 -4.94
N GLY A 102 -16.03 -2.77 -4.54
CA GLY A 102 -16.50 -1.81 -3.56
C GLY A 102 -16.34 -2.27 -2.11
N LYS A 103 -15.68 -3.41 -1.84
CA LYS A 103 -15.29 -3.82 -0.49
C LYS A 103 -14.10 -2.96 -0.03
N SER A 104 -14.15 -2.47 1.20
CA SER A 104 -13.07 -1.66 1.78
C SER A 104 -12.02 -2.57 2.41
N LEU A 105 -10.75 -2.44 2.01
CA LEU A 105 -9.63 -3.22 2.56
C LEU A 105 -9.35 -2.86 4.02
N SER A 106 -9.83 -1.69 4.46
CA SER A 106 -9.72 -1.25 5.85
C SER A 106 -10.84 -1.83 6.72
N ALA A 107 -11.99 -2.19 6.11
CA ALA A 107 -13.17 -2.60 6.87
C ALA A 107 -13.03 -4.00 7.50
N GLU A 108 -12.27 -4.93 6.93
CA GLU A 108 -12.06 -6.24 7.55
C GLU A 108 -11.19 -6.14 8.81
N LYS A 109 -10.11 -5.35 8.77
CA LYS A 109 -9.27 -5.09 9.96
C LYS A 109 -10.03 -4.35 11.04
N ASN A 110 -10.87 -3.39 10.67
CA ASN A 110 -11.72 -2.72 11.66
C ASN A 110 -12.77 -3.67 12.22
N LYS A 111 -13.44 -4.51 11.41
CA LYS A 111 -14.42 -5.49 11.93
C LYS A 111 -13.77 -6.43 12.94
N GLN A 112 -12.59 -7.00 12.65
CA GLN A 112 -11.85 -7.80 13.63
C GLN A 112 -11.48 -6.98 14.86
N ALA A 113 -10.92 -5.78 14.68
CA ALA A 113 -10.62 -4.89 15.81
C ALA A 113 -11.86 -4.40 16.56
N THR A 114 -13.08 -4.44 16.00
CA THR A 114 -14.33 -4.09 16.68
C THR A 114 -14.96 -5.31 17.36
N GLN A 115 -14.68 -6.52 16.87
CA GLN A 115 -15.00 -7.78 17.56
C GLN A 115 -14.05 -7.97 18.77
N ASP A 116 -12.78 -7.61 18.61
CA ASP A 116 -11.75 -7.67 19.66
C ASP A 116 -11.85 -6.50 20.65
N LYS A 117 -12.28 -5.32 20.19
CA LYS A 117 -12.73 -4.24 21.08
C LYS A 117 -14.14 -4.56 21.50
N ASN A 118 -14.22 -5.47 22.46
CA ASN A 118 -15.18 -5.56 23.55
C ASN A 118 -16.04 -4.28 23.72
N ILE A 119 -16.99 -4.01 22.81
CA ILE A 119 -18.11 -3.11 23.08
C ILE A 119 -19.03 -3.96 23.93
N GLN A 120 -18.65 -4.10 25.20
CA GLN A 120 -19.50 -4.70 26.20
C GLN A 120 -20.68 -3.75 26.35
N THR A 121 -21.78 -4.06 25.67
CA THR A 121 -23.05 -3.43 25.98
C THR A 121 -23.35 -3.69 27.45
N LEU A 122 -24.01 -2.73 28.12
CA LEU A 122 -24.41 -2.87 29.53
C LEU A 122 -25.10 -4.22 29.78
N GLU A 123 -25.93 -4.68 28.83
CA GLU A 123 -26.60 -5.98 28.84
C GLU A 123 -25.64 -7.17 28.96
N SER A 124 -24.51 -7.14 28.24
CA SER A 124 -23.52 -8.23 28.24
C SER A 124 -22.72 -8.35 29.56
N LEU A 125 -22.72 -7.30 30.39
CA LEU A 125 -21.97 -7.22 31.64
C LEU A 125 -22.77 -7.67 32.87
N ILE A 126 -24.10 -7.65 32.77
CA ILE A 126 -25.02 -8.01 33.87
C ILE A 126 -24.74 -9.41 34.44
N PRO A 127 -24.58 -10.48 33.62
CA PRO A 127 -24.39 -11.83 34.16
C PRO A 127 -23.12 -11.98 35.00
N LYS A 128 -22.07 -11.22 34.67
CA LYS A 128 -20.77 -11.27 35.36
C LYS A 128 -20.82 -10.64 36.76
N TYR A 129 -21.68 -9.65 36.98
CA TYR A 129 -21.79 -8.95 38.26
C TYR A 129 -22.83 -9.56 39.21
N ILE A 130 -23.84 -10.26 38.68
CA ILE A 130 -24.82 -10.98 39.52
C ILE A 130 -24.13 -12.13 40.28
N GLY A 131 -23.24 -12.88 39.62
CA GLY A 131 -22.51 -13.99 40.25
C GLY A 131 -21.43 -13.61 41.28
N ILE A 132 -21.23 -12.31 41.56
CA ILE A 132 -20.32 -11.82 42.62
C ILE A 132 -21.11 -11.53 43.92
N ARG A 133 -22.44 -11.57 43.87
CA ARG A 133 -23.31 -11.17 44.99
C ARG A 133 -23.92 -12.35 45.78
N ASP A 134 -23.69 -13.58 45.33
CA ASP A 134 -23.95 -14.81 46.09
C ASP A 134 -22.66 -15.29 46.77
#